data_AF-A0A077Z4P4-F1
#
_entry.id   AF-A0A077Z4P4-F1
#
_cell.length_a   1.000
_cell.length_b   1.000
_cell.length_c   1.000
_cell.angle_alpha   90.00
_cell.angle_beta   90.00
_cell.angle_gamma   90.00
#
_symmetry.space_group_name_H-M   'P 1'
#
loop_
_entity.id
_entity.type
_entity.pdbx_description
1 polymer ?
#
loop_
_entity_poly.entity_id
_entity_poly.type
_entity_poly.pdbx_seq_one_letter_code
_entity_poly.pdbx_strand_id
1 'polypeptide(L)'
;MLVTVLLGSSTIGGLCDVDGDCKGHGVTCILGKCQCHYSYAQKTDAHSAYQVCVKAPDTVGAPCSDTCRFPLFCNNNRCQCIRSKKEGNQYSYLGQPCKRHIECSIPFSACINSQCGCVQGSSRRGNSCDAEAHCPNGQKAGRPCTIRTLDVDVIHNVINSGSILDDCQPGYFCHAPPMSFTGHCCALTCPFAIQPSTEYSCDARDEHGRPCPSETHYCHRFCTGPSFSYHICCRSPCKEPKPLYIHATCYARAFLGKDCQLNEQCDGATTMECSGGKCACKYGFKPESTEHTSIPPMTCVPSQCSRQGALVGYDCIEKANLGEQCVTSVQCPSRAYCFRGICHCQCGFAKQGNQCVPNQQTGTYDNDDRLLKGVRGGGGGGVSIMA
;
A
#
# COMPACT_ATOMS: atom_id res chain seq x y z
N MET A 1 7.29 -12.75 11.00
CA MET A 1 6.11 -11.87 10.80
C MET A 1 6.23 -11.26 9.41
N LEU A 2 5.11 -11.14 8.70
CA LEU A 2 4.94 -10.63 7.32
C LEU A 2 5.38 -11.57 6.20
N VAL A 3 4.49 -12.51 5.85
CA VAL A 3 4.49 -13.18 4.54
C VAL A 3 3.12 -12.92 3.91
N THR A 4 3.12 -11.98 2.98
CA THR A 4 2.13 -11.79 1.93
C THR A 4 1.94 -13.08 1.14
N VAL A 5 0.69 -13.46 0.85
CA VAL A 5 0.17 -14.03 -0.42
C VAL A 5 -1.20 -14.64 -0.13
N LEU A 6 -2.27 -13.97 -0.56
CA LEU A 6 -3.39 -14.61 -1.25
C LEU A 6 -3.99 -13.60 -2.24
N LEU A 7 -3.93 -14.02 -3.50
CA LEU A 7 -4.11 -13.25 -4.74
C LEU A 7 -5.59 -13.03 -5.08
N GLY A 8 -6.35 -12.45 -4.17
CA GLY A 8 -7.71 -12.02 -4.46
C GLY A 8 -7.98 -10.73 -3.73
N SER A 9 -8.22 -9.66 -4.48
CA SER A 9 -8.69 -8.43 -3.86
C SER A 9 -10.08 -8.71 -3.24
N SER A 10 -10.15 -8.61 -1.92
CA SER A 10 -11.32 -8.85 -1.10
C SER A 10 -12.33 -7.71 -1.24
N THR A 11 -13.61 -8.02 -1.38
CA THR A 11 -14.67 -7.00 -1.30
C THR A 11 -14.84 -6.50 0.13
N ILE A 12 -15.65 -5.45 0.31
CA ILE A 12 -16.02 -4.94 1.63
C ILE A 12 -16.51 -6.09 2.53
N GLY A 13 -15.99 -6.14 3.76
CA GLY A 13 -16.20 -7.19 4.75
C GLY A 13 -15.20 -8.35 4.70
N GLY A 14 -14.45 -8.50 3.60
CA GLY A 14 -13.41 -9.52 3.45
C GLY A 14 -12.16 -9.22 4.30
N LEU A 15 -11.30 -10.23 4.45
CA LEU A 15 -10.03 -10.09 5.19
C LEU A 15 -8.97 -9.40 4.33
N CYS A 16 -8.07 -8.68 4.97
CA CYS A 16 -6.93 -8.00 4.36
C CYS A 16 -5.80 -7.85 5.39
N ASP A 17 -4.56 -7.70 4.91
CA ASP A 17 -3.42 -7.30 5.72
C ASP A 17 -2.94 -5.89 5.33
N VAL A 18 -3.05 -5.53 4.05
CA VAL A 18 -2.72 -4.21 3.50
C VAL A 18 -3.86 -3.66 2.65
N ASP A 19 -3.87 -2.35 2.41
CA ASP A 19 -4.91 -1.69 1.60
C ASP A 19 -5.05 -2.27 0.19
N GLY A 20 -3.94 -2.71 -0.40
CA GLY A 20 -3.91 -3.33 -1.74
C GLY A 20 -4.67 -4.65 -1.84
N ASP A 21 -4.98 -5.29 -0.71
CA ASP A 21 -5.77 -6.52 -0.68
C ASP A 21 -7.27 -6.24 -0.85
N CYS A 22 -7.70 -4.97 -0.85
CA CYS A 22 -9.11 -4.60 -0.93
C CYS A 22 -9.54 -4.15 -2.32
N LYS A 23 -10.68 -4.66 -2.80
CA LYS A 23 -11.29 -4.31 -4.08
C LYS A 23 -12.34 -3.22 -3.90
N GLY A 24 -12.19 -2.13 -4.66
CA GLY A 24 -13.21 -1.10 -4.81
C GLY A 24 -12.69 0.31 -4.48
N HIS A 25 -13.30 1.32 -5.12
CA HIS A 25 -12.94 2.71 -4.88
C HIS A 25 -13.35 3.14 -3.46
N GLY A 26 -12.40 3.69 -2.69
CA GLY A 26 -12.64 4.15 -1.31
C GLY A 26 -12.64 3.04 -0.25
N VAL A 27 -12.20 1.82 -0.59
CA VAL A 27 -12.02 0.70 0.36
C VAL A 27 -10.56 0.64 0.83
N THR A 28 -10.35 0.36 2.11
CA THR A 28 -9.04 0.27 2.79
C THR A 28 -9.07 -0.86 3.82
N CYS A 29 -7.91 -1.33 4.22
CA CYS A 29 -7.77 -2.35 5.24
C CYS A 29 -7.79 -1.75 6.64
N ILE A 30 -8.91 -1.91 7.34
CA ILE A 30 -9.09 -1.41 8.71
C ILE A 30 -9.27 -2.61 9.64
N LEU A 31 -8.34 -2.76 10.58
CA LEU A 31 -8.36 -3.82 11.60
C LEU A 31 -8.49 -5.23 10.98
N GLY A 32 -7.78 -5.46 9.86
CA GLY A 32 -7.76 -6.75 9.17
C GLY A 32 -8.98 -7.04 8.30
N LYS A 33 -9.85 -6.06 8.07
CA LYS A 33 -11.02 -6.18 7.17
C LYS A 33 -11.10 -5.04 6.17
N CYS A 34 -11.47 -5.36 4.94
CA CYS A 34 -11.76 -4.39 3.90
C CYS A 34 -13.03 -3.61 4.27
N GLN A 35 -12.88 -2.32 4.52
CA GLN A 35 -13.95 -1.43 4.95
C GLN A 35 -13.84 -0.11 4.18
N CYS A 36 -14.92 0.68 4.16
CA CYS A 36 -14.83 2.02 3.60
C CYS A 36 -13.86 2.88 4.43
N HIS A 37 -12.98 3.60 3.75
CA HIS A 37 -12.12 4.59 4.39
C HIS A 37 -12.96 5.63 5.10
N TYR A 38 -12.46 6.24 6.18
CA TYR A 38 -13.21 7.20 7.03
C TYR A 38 -13.79 8.43 6.28
N SER A 39 -13.36 8.67 5.04
CA SER A 39 -13.94 9.70 4.15
C SER A 39 -15.09 9.22 3.27
N TYR A 40 -15.47 7.94 3.36
CA TYR A 40 -16.50 7.29 2.57
C TYR A 40 -17.55 6.63 3.47
N ALA A 41 -18.78 6.62 3.00
CA ALA A 41 -19.90 5.91 3.58
C ALA A 41 -20.19 4.64 2.77
N GLN A 42 -20.51 3.55 3.46
CA GLN A 42 -20.91 2.31 2.81
C GLN A 42 -22.38 2.41 2.36
N LYS A 43 -22.64 2.08 1.10
CA LYS A 43 -23.99 1.98 0.53
C LYS A 43 -24.15 0.69 -0.26
N THR A 44 -25.38 0.21 -0.33
CA THR A 44 -25.74 -0.90 -1.22
C THR A 44 -26.03 -0.34 -2.60
N ASP A 45 -25.34 -0.82 -3.62
CA ASP A 45 -25.63 -0.49 -5.01
C ASP A 45 -26.95 -1.13 -5.44
N ALA A 46 -27.86 -0.32 -6.00
CA ALA A 46 -29.19 -0.77 -6.42
C ALA A 46 -29.15 -1.74 -7.61
N HIS A 47 -28.12 -1.65 -8.46
CA HIS A 47 -28.04 -2.48 -9.67
C HIS A 47 -27.46 -3.86 -9.40
N SER A 48 -26.46 -3.94 -8.51
CA SER A 48 -25.67 -5.14 -8.32
C SER A 48 -25.85 -5.79 -6.95
N ALA A 49 -26.60 -5.13 -6.04
CA ALA A 49 -26.77 -5.50 -4.63
C ALA A 49 -25.46 -5.59 -3.82
N TYR A 50 -24.31 -5.24 -4.41
CA TYR A 50 -23.03 -5.22 -3.71
C TYR A 50 -22.87 -3.96 -2.86
N GLN A 51 -22.10 -4.09 -1.79
CA GLN A 51 -21.68 -2.95 -0.98
C GLN A 51 -20.59 -2.17 -1.72
N VAL A 52 -20.76 -0.85 -1.78
CA VAL A 52 -19.82 0.10 -2.40
C VAL A 52 -19.56 1.27 -1.46
N CYS A 53 -18.39 1.91 -1.59
CA CYS A 53 -18.03 3.09 -0.83
C CYS A 53 -18.30 4.36 -1.65
N VAL A 54 -19.14 5.24 -1.13
CA VAL A 54 -19.44 6.56 -1.72
C VAL A 54 -18.89 7.66 -0.82
N LYS A 55 -18.50 8.81 -1.38
CA LYS A 55 -17.95 9.92 -0.55
C LYS A 55 -18.95 10.29 0.55
N ALA A 56 -18.48 10.30 1.79
CA ALA A 56 -19.31 10.70 2.93
C ALA A 56 -19.58 12.21 2.85
N PRO A 57 -20.76 12.69 3.28
CA PRO A 57 -21.05 14.12 3.29
C PRO A 57 -20.07 14.85 4.22
N ASP A 58 -19.54 15.97 3.75
CA ASP A 58 -18.50 16.77 4.43
C ASP A 58 -18.96 18.18 4.81
N THR A 59 -20.25 18.46 4.65
CA THR A 59 -20.88 19.74 5.00
C THR A 59 -21.82 19.58 6.19
N VAL A 60 -21.80 20.54 7.10
CA VAL A 60 -22.71 20.57 8.25
C VAL A 60 -24.15 20.71 7.75
N GLY A 61 -25.06 19.89 8.29
CA GLY A 61 -26.47 19.86 7.93
C GLY A 61 -26.80 19.02 6.70
N ALA A 62 -25.80 18.48 5.99
CA ALA A 62 -26.00 17.57 4.89
C ALA A 62 -26.76 16.30 5.33
N PRO A 63 -27.63 15.74 4.48
CA PRO A 63 -28.31 14.49 4.79
C PRO A 63 -27.31 13.33 4.85
N CYS A 64 -27.42 12.52 5.88
CA CYS A 64 -26.61 11.31 6.09
C CYS A 64 -27.50 10.14 6.51
N SER A 65 -27.09 8.93 6.16
CA SER A 65 -27.77 7.70 6.59
C SER A 65 -27.26 7.18 7.92
N ASP A 66 -25.93 7.21 8.12
CA ASP A 66 -25.28 6.68 9.31
C ASP A 66 -23.91 7.33 9.56
N THR A 67 -23.18 7.67 8.49
CA THR A 67 -21.84 8.26 8.61
C THR A 67 -21.74 9.62 7.91
N CYS A 68 -20.84 10.45 8.43
CA CYS A 68 -20.39 11.71 7.85
C CYS A 68 -18.86 11.71 7.82
N ARG A 69 -18.27 12.56 6.98
CA ARG A 69 -16.81 12.68 6.93
C ARG A 69 -16.33 13.32 8.24
N PHE A 70 -15.35 12.69 8.89
CA PHE A 70 -14.69 13.27 10.06
C PHE A 70 -14.25 14.72 9.75
N PRO A 71 -14.48 15.70 10.65
CA PRO A 71 -14.88 15.57 12.06
C PRO A 71 -16.38 15.60 12.34
N LEU A 72 -17.23 15.37 11.33
CA LEU A 72 -18.69 15.35 11.50
C LEU A 72 -19.19 13.96 11.94
N PHE A 73 -20.31 13.93 12.66
CA PHE A 73 -21.05 12.71 12.97
C PHE A 73 -22.50 12.82 12.45
N CYS A 74 -23.09 11.70 12.04
CA CYS A 74 -24.48 11.69 11.62
C CYS A 74 -25.40 11.67 12.85
N ASN A 75 -26.27 12.66 12.98
CA ASN A 75 -27.25 12.72 14.06
C ASN A 75 -28.58 13.28 13.53
N ASN A 76 -29.68 12.59 13.82
CA ASN A 76 -30.99 12.85 13.23
C ASN A 76 -30.93 12.98 11.70
N ASN A 77 -30.25 12.03 11.04
CA ASN A 77 -30.04 11.99 9.59
C ASN A 77 -29.37 13.25 9.01
N ARG A 78 -28.67 14.04 9.84
CA ARG A 78 -27.88 15.20 9.39
C ARG A 78 -26.48 15.20 9.98
N CYS A 79 -25.52 15.65 9.19
CA CYS A 79 -24.14 15.79 9.66
C CYS A 79 -24.03 16.95 10.65
N GLN A 80 -23.54 16.65 11.85
CA GLN A 80 -23.32 17.61 12.94
C GLN A 80 -21.85 17.60 13.35
N CYS A 81 -21.30 18.74 13.75
CA CYS A 81 -19.97 18.78 14.35
C CYS A 81 -19.99 18.12 15.73
N ILE A 82 -18.98 17.31 16.04
CA ILE A 82 -18.73 16.78 17.40
C ILE A 82 -18.72 17.96 18.37
N ARG A 83 -19.85 18.26 19.00
CA ARG A 83 -19.89 19.09 20.18
C ARG A 83 -19.77 18.12 21.34
N SER A 84 -18.68 18.23 22.10
CA SER A 84 -18.67 17.77 23.47
C SER A 84 -19.97 18.22 24.12
N LYS A 85 -20.68 17.24 24.69
CA LYS A 85 -21.80 17.35 25.60
C LYS A 85 -21.99 18.80 26.07
N LYS A 86 -23.11 19.43 25.69
CA LYS A 86 -23.56 20.73 26.21
C LYS A 86 -23.83 20.61 27.72
N GLU A 87 -22.79 20.48 28.53
CA GLU A 87 -22.86 20.77 29.96
C GLU A 87 -22.49 22.25 30.10
N GLY A 88 -23.50 23.12 30.04
CA GLY A 88 -23.31 24.56 30.07
C GLY A 88 -22.85 25.12 28.71
N ASN A 89 -23.12 26.40 28.49
CA ASN A 89 -22.83 27.12 27.24
C ASN A 89 -21.34 27.37 26.96
N GLN A 90 -20.42 26.53 27.46
CA GLN A 90 -19.00 26.67 27.16
C GLN A 90 -18.66 25.99 25.83
N TYR A 91 -18.52 26.82 24.81
CA TYR A 91 -17.84 26.43 23.58
C TYR A 91 -16.40 26.07 23.93
N SER A 92 -15.93 24.90 23.50
CA SER A 92 -14.52 24.56 23.63
C SER A 92 -13.70 25.45 22.69
N TYR A 93 -12.69 26.14 23.20
CA TYR A 93 -11.85 27.03 22.41
C TYR A 93 -10.36 26.82 22.67
N LEU A 94 -9.54 27.08 21.66
CA LEU A 94 -8.09 27.06 21.80
C LEU A 94 -7.64 28.16 22.76
N GLY A 95 -6.85 27.77 23.75
CA GLY A 95 -6.45 28.60 24.90
C GLY A 95 -7.31 28.39 26.15
N GLN A 96 -8.39 27.59 26.10
CA GLN A 96 -9.14 27.25 27.32
C GLN A 96 -8.24 26.46 28.29
N PRO A 97 -8.38 26.66 29.62
CA PRO A 97 -7.64 25.90 30.60
C PRO A 97 -8.04 24.42 30.56
N CYS A 98 -7.08 23.54 30.76
CA CYS A 98 -7.29 22.10 30.79
C CYS A 98 -6.35 21.45 31.79
N LYS A 99 -6.73 20.27 32.29
CA LYS A 99 -5.88 19.39 33.09
C LYS A 99 -5.47 18.15 32.31
N ARG A 100 -6.29 17.71 31.36
CA ARG A 100 -6.08 16.49 30.57
C ARG A 100 -6.37 16.74 29.10
N HIS A 101 -5.70 15.99 28.22
CA HIS A 101 -5.88 16.13 26.77
C HIS A 101 -7.33 15.93 26.31
N ILE A 102 -8.08 15.01 26.96
CA ILE A 102 -9.50 14.72 26.62
C ILE A 102 -10.47 15.88 26.88
N GLU A 103 -10.05 16.91 27.64
CA GLU A 103 -10.86 18.11 27.88
C GLU A 103 -10.83 19.07 26.67
N CYS A 104 -9.85 18.90 25.78
CA CYS A 104 -9.71 19.66 24.55
C CYS A 104 -10.47 18.99 23.40
N SER A 105 -11.66 19.49 23.09
CA SER A 105 -12.56 18.83 22.12
C SER A 105 -12.32 19.21 20.65
N ILE A 106 -11.44 20.19 20.39
CA ILE A 106 -11.11 20.59 19.03
C ILE A 106 -10.25 19.48 18.39
N PRO A 107 -10.57 19.01 17.17
CA PRO A 107 -9.74 18.02 16.47
C PRO A 107 -8.29 18.49 16.38
N PHE A 108 -7.33 17.56 16.50
CA PHE A 108 -5.89 17.86 16.53
C PHE A 108 -5.49 18.84 17.64
N SER A 109 -6.30 18.98 18.68
CA SER A 109 -5.94 19.73 19.89
C SER A 109 -5.67 18.79 21.07
N ALA A 110 -4.86 19.27 22.00
CA ALA A 110 -4.53 18.57 23.23
C ALA A 110 -4.19 19.58 24.32
N CYS A 111 -4.15 19.12 25.58
CA CYS A 111 -3.75 19.96 26.70
C CYS A 111 -2.23 20.17 26.70
N ILE A 112 -1.79 21.37 26.35
CA ILE A 112 -0.38 21.75 26.22
C ILE A 112 -0.14 22.93 27.15
N ASN A 113 0.75 22.78 28.14
CA ASN A 113 0.99 23.80 29.17
C ASN A 113 -0.29 24.27 29.88
N SER A 114 -1.14 23.32 30.27
CA SER A 114 -2.44 23.56 30.92
C SER A 114 -3.45 24.39 30.11
N GLN A 115 -3.23 24.53 28.80
CA GLN A 115 -4.16 25.16 27.86
C GLN A 115 -4.41 24.27 26.65
N CYS A 116 -5.62 24.28 26.09
CA CYS A 116 -5.88 23.55 24.86
C CYS A 116 -5.19 24.21 23.67
N GLY A 117 -4.23 23.50 23.07
CA GLY A 117 -3.46 23.95 21.92
C GLY A 117 -3.41 22.89 20.82
N CYS A 118 -2.86 23.24 19.66
CA CYS A 118 -2.72 22.33 18.53
C CYS A 118 -1.53 21.38 18.74
N VAL A 119 -1.71 20.10 18.44
CA VAL A 119 -0.63 19.09 18.53
C VAL A 119 0.40 19.28 17.43
N GLN A 120 1.60 18.71 17.61
CA GLN A 120 2.64 18.72 16.58
C GLN A 120 2.12 18.11 15.27
N GLY A 121 2.45 18.74 14.13
CA GLY A 121 1.92 18.38 12.82
C GLY A 121 0.55 19.02 12.50
N SER A 122 0.05 19.91 13.36
CA SER A 122 -1.13 20.73 13.11
C SER A 122 -0.87 22.20 13.43
N SER A 123 -1.61 23.09 12.78
CA SER A 123 -1.46 24.55 12.93
C SER A 123 -2.78 25.20 13.33
N ARG A 124 -2.70 26.25 14.15
CA ARG A 124 -3.88 26.99 14.59
C ARG A 124 -4.41 27.87 13.46
N ARG A 125 -5.64 27.61 13.01
CA ARG A 125 -6.41 28.49 12.13
C ARG A 125 -7.65 28.98 12.88
N GLY A 126 -7.55 30.17 13.49
CA GLY A 126 -8.61 30.71 14.34
C GLY A 126 -8.86 29.84 15.58
N ASN A 127 -10.04 29.21 15.64
CA ASN A 127 -10.43 28.27 16.70
C ASN A 127 -10.44 26.80 16.22
N SER A 128 -9.67 26.48 15.17
CA SER A 128 -9.45 25.13 14.65
C SER A 128 -7.96 24.81 14.67
N CYS A 129 -7.63 23.54 14.80
CA CYS A 129 -6.30 23.02 14.50
C CYS A 129 -6.40 22.23 13.21
N ASP A 130 -5.70 22.68 12.17
CA ASP A 130 -5.72 22.03 10.87
C ASP A 130 -4.43 21.22 10.72
N ALA A 131 -4.54 19.96 10.29
CA ALA A 131 -3.36 19.14 9.99
C ALA A 131 -2.50 19.85 8.94
N GLU A 132 -1.23 20.04 9.25
CA GLU A 132 -0.28 20.60 8.31
C GLU A 132 0.03 19.54 7.25
N ALA A 133 -0.20 19.89 5.98
CA ALA A 133 0.22 19.04 4.89
C ALA A 133 1.75 18.95 4.86
N HIS A 134 2.26 17.73 4.76
CA HIS A 134 3.69 17.43 4.67
C HIS A 134 3.97 16.60 3.43
N CYS A 135 5.19 16.75 2.91
CA CYS A 135 5.71 15.95 1.81
C CYS A 135 6.24 14.60 2.32
N PRO A 136 6.42 13.59 1.44
CA PRO A 136 6.92 12.28 1.83
C PRO A 136 8.29 12.30 2.54
N ASN A 137 9.10 13.32 2.26
CA ASN A 137 10.40 13.56 2.90
C ASN A 137 10.31 14.33 4.23
N GLY A 138 9.11 14.60 4.74
CA GLY A 138 8.87 15.37 5.98
C GLY A 138 8.95 16.88 5.82
N GLN A 139 9.23 17.41 4.62
CA GLN A 139 9.20 18.86 4.39
C GLN A 139 7.77 19.40 4.44
N LYS A 140 7.63 20.69 4.78
CA LYS A 140 6.34 21.38 4.73
C LYS A 140 5.80 21.41 3.29
N ALA A 141 4.53 21.07 3.12
CA ALA A 141 3.88 21.14 1.82
C ALA A 141 3.84 22.56 1.26
N GLY A 142 3.95 22.66 -0.06
CA GLY A 142 3.74 23.89 -0.81
C GLY A 142 2.25 24.20 -1.03
N ARG A 143 1.97 24.89 -2.15
CA ARG A 143 0.60 25.24 -2.54
C ARG A 143 -0.25 24.00 -2.88
N PRO A 144 -1.59 24.07 -2.77
CA PRO A 144 -2.47 23.03 -3.29
C PRO A 144 -2.24 22.79 -4.77
N CYS A 145 -2.45 21.56 -5.21
CA CYS A 145 -2.30 21.16 -6.61
C CYS A 145 -3.37 20.18 -7.06
N THR A 146 -3.51 20.05 -8.39
CA THR A 146 -4.40 19.10 -9.05
C THR A 146 -3.64 18.29 -10.10
N ILE A 147 -3.76 16.97 -10.04
CA ILE A 147 -3.29 16.03 -11.06
C ILE A 147 -4.26 16.07 -12.24
N ARG A 148 -3.74 16.32 -13.44
CA ARG A 148 -4.48 16.61 -14.68
C ARG A 148 -4.64 15.40 -15.61
N THR A 149 -3.80 14.38 -15.48
CA THR A 149 -3.88 13.19 -16.34
C THR A 149 -4.23 11.92 -15.56
N LEU A 150 -5.09 11.12 -16.18
CA LEU A 150 -5.38 9.74 -15.83
C LEU A 150 -4.70 8.76 -16.77
N ASP A 151 -4.09 9.23 -17.87
CA ASP A 151 -3.54 8.34 -18.88
C ASP A 151 -2.51 7.42 -18.23
N VAL A 152 -2.91 6.14 -18.20
CA VAL A 152 -2.26 5.03 -17.50
C VAL A 152 -1.01 4.58 -18.26
N ASP A 153 -0.79 5.13 -19.45
CA ASP A 153 0.48 5.02 -20.15
C ASP A 153 1.50 5.77 -19.32
N VAL A 154 2.17 5.01 -18.45
CA VAL A 154 3.07 5.49 -17.41
C VAL A 154 3.96 6.57 -18.01
N ILE A 155 3.64 7.84 -17.73
CA ILE A 155 4.41 8.94 -18.24
C ILE A 155 5.65 9.00 -17.34
N HIS A 156 6.80 8.64 -17.90
CA HIS A 156 8.10 8.64 -17.23
C HIS A 156 8.82 9.96 -17.49
N ASN A 157 9.78 10.29 -16.62
CA ASN A 157 10.77 11.37 -16.84
C ASN A 157 10.18 12.78 -16.98
N VAL A 158 9.09 13.03 -16.26
CA VAL A 158 8.27 14.25 -16.42
C VAL A 158 8.79 15.38 -15.52
N ILE A 159 10.09 15.67 -15.62
CA ILE A 159 10.68 16.87 -15.01
C ILE A 159 10.55 18.00 -16.03
N ASN A 160 10.15 19.19 -15.60
CA ASN A 160 10.05 20.40 -16.42
C ASN A 160 9.03 20.42 -17.57
N SER A 161 8.30 19.34 -17.83
CA SER A 161 7.09 19.44 -18.66
C SER A 161 6.00 20.15 -17.84
N GLY A 162 6.10 21.47 -17.84
CA GLY A 162 5.19 22.34 -17.13
C GLY A 162 3.76 21.93 -17.43
N SER A 163 2.95 21.86 -16.38
CA SER A 163 1.48 21.85 -16.50
C SER A 163 0.80 20.63 -17.14
N ILE A 164 1.54 19.61 -17.62
CA ILE A 164 0.93 18.43 -18.28
C ILE A 164 0.33 17.48 -17.24
N LEU A 165 1.12 17.08 -16.23
CA LEU A 165 0.65 16.12 -15.22
C LEU A 165 -0.08 16.77 -14.07
N ASP A 166 0.37 17.94 -13.65
CA ASP A 166 -0.17 18.67 -12.52
C ASP A 166 -0.04 20.17 -12.74
N ASP A 167 -0.60 20.97 -11.83
CA ASP A 167 -0.52 22.43 -11.85
C ASP A 167 0.63 22.97 -10.96
N CYS A 168 1.59 22.14 -10.55
CA CYS A 168 2.74 22.57 -9.75
C CYS A 168 3.75 23.37 -10.56
N GLN A 169 4.56 24.17 -9.86
CA GLN A 169 5.62 24.95 -10.49
C GLN A 169 6.82 24.05 -10.82
N PRO A 170 7.68 24.42 -11.80
CA PRO A 170 8.88 23.65 -12.10
C PRO A 170 9.74 23.39 -10.86
N GLY A 171 10.32 22.19 -10.76
CA GLY A 171 11.05 21.73 -9.57
C GLY A 171 10.16 21.15 -8.46
N TYR A 172 8.84 21.09 -8.66
CA TYR A 172 7.89 20.50 -7.73
C TYR A 172 7.04 19.44 -8.43
N PHE A 173 6.44 18.56 -7.64
CA PHE A 173 5.47 17.57 -8.08
C PHE A 173 4.24 17.60 -7.18
N CYS A 174 3.09 17.22 -7.71
CA CYS A 174 1.87 17.09 -6.92
C CYS A 174 1.87 15.79 -6.13
N HIS A 175 1.99 15.87 -4.81
CA HIS A 175 1.78 14.75 -3.92
C HIS A 175 0.32 14.69 -3.51
N ALA A 176 -0.37 13.63 -3.92
CA ALA A 176 -1.75 13.37 -3.55
C ALA A 176 -1.87 12.01 -2.86
N PRO A 177 -2.80 11.85 -1.90
CA PRO A 177 -3.16 10.54 -1.38
C PRO A 177 -3.61 9.60 -2.51
N PRO A 178 -3.51 8.27 -2.34
CA PRO A 178 -4.01 7.32 -3.31
C PRO A 178 -5.44 7.64 -3.74
N MET A 179 -5.70 7.63 -5.06
CA MET A 179 -7.02 7.92 -5.66
C MET A 179 -7.56 9.36 -5.46
N SER A 180 -6.74 10.30 -5.00
CA SER A 180 -7.09 11.73 -4.99
C SER A 180 -6.46 12.45 -6.18
N PHE A 181 -7.23 13.30 -6.85
CA PHE A 181 -6.71 14.21 -7.90
C PHE A 181 -6.18 15.51 -7.31
N THR A 182 -6.53 15.83 -6.08
CA THR A 182 -6.06 17.04 -5.40
C THR A 182 -5.03 16.67 -4.35
N GLY A 183 -3.96 17.45 -4.28
CA GLY A 183 -2.87 17.26 -3.35
C GLY A 183 -2.18 18.57 -3.03
N HIS A 184 -0.89 18.49 -2.74
CA HIS A 184 -0.03 19.64 -2.51
C HIS A 184 1.32 19.50 -3.21
N CYS A 185 1.87 20.62 -3.65
CA CYS A 185 3.15 20.65 -4.34
C CYS A 185 4.30 20.37 -3.36
N CYS A 186 5.10 19.38 -3.69
CA CYS A 186 6.29 18.98 -2.98
C CYS A 186 7.54 19.22 -3.83
N ALA A 187 8.60 19.71 -3.21
CA ALA A 187 9.86 19.93 -3.92
C ALA A 187 10.46 18.58 -4.36
N LEU A 188 11.02 18.54 -5.56
CA LEU A 188 11.86 17.44 -6.00
C LEU A 188 13.18 17.49 -5.23
N THR A 189 13.49 16.44 -4.47
CA THR A 189 14.70 16.39 -3.63
C THR A 189 15.43 15.07 -3.79
N CYS A 190 16.72 15.08 -4.08
CA CYS A 190 17.48 13.83 -4.07
C CYS A 190 17.60 13.24 -2.65
N PRO A 191 17.63 11.90 -2.51
CA PRO A 191 17.77 11.22 -1.21
C PRO A 191 18.94 11.72 -0.35
N PHE A 192 20.05 12.12 -0.97
CA PHE A 192 21.26 12.57 -0.28
C PHE A 192 21.37 14.10 -0.16
N ALA A 193 20.22 14.80 -0.17
CA ALA A 193 20.10 16.25 0.03
C ALA A 193 20.89 17.13 -0.98
N ILE A 194 21.19 16.58 -2.16
CA ILE A 194 21.73 17.35 -3.28
C ILE A 194 20.56 17.83 -4.14
N GLN A 195 20.60 19.06 -4.63
CA GLN A 195 19.56 19.53 -5.55
C GLN A 195 19.56 18.67 -6.84
N PRO A 196 18.38 18.31 -7.37
CA PRO A 196 18.28 17.59 -8.63
C PRO A 196 18.95 18.40 -9.76
N SER A 197 19.65 17.71 -10.65
CA SER A 197 20.16 18.35 -11.86
C SER A 197 19.05 18.44 -12.90
N THR A 198 18.71 19.65 -13.33
CA THR A 198 17.67 19.93 -14.33
C THR A 198 18.20 20.00 -15.75
N GLU A 199 19.52 19.96 -15.94
CA GLU A 199 20.17 19.94 -17.25
C GLU A 199 20.27 18.52 -17.86
N TYR A 200 20.01 17.49 -17.05
CA TYR A 200 20.05 16.10 -17.48
C TYR A 200 18.68 15.43 -17.42
N SER A 201 18.44 14.54 -18.37
CA SER A 201 17.23 13.71 -18.48
C SER A 201 17.52 12.26 -18.10
N CYS A 202 16.56 11.62 -17.44
CA CYS A 202 16.60 10.19 -17.14
C CYS A 202 15.94 9.33 -18.23
N ASP A 203 15.36 9.96 -19.26
CA ASP A 203 14.87 9.24 -20.43
C ASP A 203 15.99 9.07 -21.46
N ALA A 204 16.27 7.83 -21.83
CA ALA A 204 17.19 7.54 -22.92
C ALA A 204 16.62 7.96 -24.30
N ARG A 205 15.30 8.17 -24.40
CA ARG A 205 14.59 8.55 -25.63
C ARG A 205 14.46 10.06 -25.83
N ASP A 206 14.88 10.85 -24.86
CA ASP A 206 14.84 12.30 -24.98
C ASP A 206 15.96 12.75 -25.94
N GLU A 207 15.61 12.91 -27.22
CA GLU A 207 16.55 13.31 -28.28
C GLU A 207 17.10 14.73 -28.11
N HIS A 208 16.40 15.58 -27.34
CA HIS A 208 16.79 16.97 -27.12
C HIS A 208 17.53 17.18 -25.79
N GLY A 209 17.31 16.30 -24.81
CA GLY A 209 17.95 16.34 -23.51
C GLY A 209 19.35 15.72 -23.48
N ARG A 210 20.20 16.20 -22.56
CA ARG A 210 21.46 15.50 -22.23
C ARG A 210 21.13 14.31 -21.31
N PRO A 211 21.57 13.07 -21.61
CA PRO A 211 21.29 11.94 -20.74
C PRO A 211 22.00 12.09 -19.39
N CYS A 212 21.36 11.61 -18.32
CA CYS A 212 21.92 11.58 -16.96
C CYS A 212 23.19 10.73 -16.92
N PRO A 213 24.36 11.31 -16.60
CA PRO A 213 25.64 10.60 -16.74
C PRO A 213 25.84 9.59 -15.60
N SER A 214 25.88 8.29 -15.92
CA SER A 214 26.00 7.17 -14.96
C SER A 214 27.26 7.21 -14.09
N GLU A 215 28.33 7.83 -14.57
CA GLU A 215 29.62 7.90 -13.85
C GLU A 215 29.61 8.86 -12.65
N THR A 216 28.73 9.86 -12.68
CA THR A 216 28.70 10.93 -11.67
C THR A 216 27.31 11.18 -11.08
N HIS A 217 26.28 10.62 -11.71
CA HIS A 217 24.88 10.78 -11.35
C HIS A 217 24.16 9.43 -11.39
N TYR A 218 22.97 9.41 -10.82
CA TYR A 218 22.03 8.30 -10.89
C TYR A 218 20.62 8.83 -11.07
N CYS A 219 19.76 8.02 -11.70
CA CYS A 219 18.35 8.34 -11.83
C CYS A 219 17.58 7.86 -10.61
N HIS A 220 16.90 8.77 -9.92
CA HIS A 220 16.04 8.46 -8.78
C HIS A 220 14.57 8.61 -9.17
N ARG A 221 13.76 7.59 -8.87
CA ARG A 221 12.35 7.51 -9.23
C ARG A 221 11.44 7.83 -8.05
N PHE A 222 10.54 8.79 -8.20
CA PHE A 222 9.42 9.03 -7.30
C PHE A 222 8.14 8.46 -7.90
N CYS A 223 7.49 7.59 -7.14
CA CYS A 223 6.14 7.17 -7.41
C CYS A 223 5.20 8.05 -6.58
N THR A 224 4.28 8.76 -7.23
CA THR A 224 3.33 9.65 -6.54
C THR A 224 1.90 9.16 -6.64
N GLY A 225 1.65 8.21 -7.55
CA GLY A 225 0.38 7.53 -7.73
C GLY A 225 0.57 6.26 -8.58
N PRO A 226 -0.52 5.51 -8.83
CA PRO A 226 -0.45 4.24 -9.54
C PRO A 226 -0.07 4.37 -11.03
N SER A 227 -0.24 5.55 -11.64
CA SER A 227 -0.21 5.73 -13.09
C SER A 227 0.95 6.57 -13.64
N PHE A 228 1.77 7.23 -12.81
CA PHE A 228 2.92 8.02 -13.30
C PHE A 228 4.05 8.07 -12.28
N SER A 229 5.27 8.25 -12.78
CA SER A 229 6.46 8.38 -11.95
C SER A 229 7.38 9.49 -12.46
N TYR A 230 7.86 10.30 -11.53
CA TYR A 230 8.90 11.28 -11.79
C TYR A 230 10.25 10.60 -11.69
N HIS A 231 11.16 10.88 -12.60
CA HIS A 231 12.53 10.40 -12.54
C HIS A 231 13.42 11.63 -12.59
N ILE A 232 14.27 11.80 -11.59
CA ILE A 232 15.19 12.94 -11.52
C ILE A 232 16.64 12.47 -11.61
N CYS A 233 17.49 13.28 -12.24
CA CYS A 233 18.92 13.04 -12.25
C CYS A 233 19.55 13.62 -10.98
N CYS A 234 20.10 12.74 -10.15
CA CYS A 234 20.73 13.08 -8.88
C CYS A 234 22.22 12.85 -8.94
N ARG A 235 23.02 13.77 -8.41
CA ARG A 235 24.46 13.58 -8.31
C ARG A 235 24.77 12.47 -7.32
N SER A 236 25.65 11.55 -7.70
CA SER A 236 26.16 10.51 -6.82
C SER A 236 27.06 11.17 -5.77
N PRO A 237 26.78 11.00 -4.46
CA PRO A 237 27.64 11.55 -3.42
C PRO A 237 29.04 10.92 -3.43
N CYS A 238 29.15 9.71 -3.96
CA CYS A 238 30.39 8.97 -4.11
C CYS A 238 30.73 8.70 -5.58
N LYS A 239 32.01 8.45 -5.85
CA LYS A 239 32.55 8.11 -7.18
C LYS A 239 33.36 6.81 -7.10
N GLU A 240 33.62 6.19 -8.24
CA GLU A 240 34.59 5.09 -8.33
C GLU A 240 35.97 5.53 -7.78
N PRO A 241 36.70 4.65 -7.05
CA PRO A 241 36.43 3.23 -6.81
C PRO A 241 35.53 2.91 -5.58
N LYS A 242 34.94 3.93 -4.94
CA LYS A 242 34.14 3.77 -3.71
C LYS A 242 32.72 4.28 -3.90
N PRO A 243 31.87 3.63 -4.70
CA PRO A 243 30.57 4.18 -5.12
C PRO A 243 29.46 4.12 -4.06
N LEU A 244 29.62 3.38 -2.96
CA LEU A 244 28.56 3.18 -1.95
C LEU A 244 28.60 4.27 -0.88
N TYR A 245 27.51 5.02 -0.70
CA TYR A 245 27.38 6.02 0.36
C TYR A 245 26.62 5.46 1.56
N ILE A 246 27.33 5.23 2.67
CA ILE A 246 26.79 4.62 3.89
C ILE A 246 27.22 5.51 5.06
N HIS A 247 26.26 5.98 5.87
CA HIS A 247 26.51 6.81 7.06
C HIS A 247 27.51 7.96 6.82
N ALA A 248 27.26 8.76 5.79
CA ALA A 248 28.08 9.91 5.39
C ALA A 248 29.51 9.58 4.90
N THR A 249 29.81 8.31 4.64
CA THR A 249 31.13 7.86 4.17
C THR A 249 31.02 7.03 2.89
N CYS A 250 32.00 7.16 2.00
CA CYS A 250 32.08 6.39 0.75
C CYS A 250 32.85 5.08 0.92
N TYR A 251 32.28 3.98 0.44
CA TYR A 251 32.80 2.63 0.52
C TYR A 251 32.86 1.94 -0.85
N ALA A 252 33.79 1.00 -1.00
CA ALA A 252 33.83 0.12 -2.15
C ALA A 252 32.66 -0.88 -2.10
N ARG A 253 32.13 -1.24 -3.27
CA ARG A 253 31.16 -2.34 -3.39
C ARG A 253 31.86 -3.64 -3.05
N ALA A 254 31.27 -4.45 -2.17
CA ALA A 254 31.83 -5.72 -1.76
C ALA A 254 30.85 -6.83 -2.13
N PHE A 255 31.28 -7.71 -3.03
CA PHE A 255 30.56 -8.94 -3.36
C PHE A 255 31.11 -10.10 -2.54
N LEU A 256 30.47 -11.27 -2.64
CA LEU A 256 30.87 -12.46 -1.89
C LEU A 256 32.39 -12.71 -1.98
N GLY A 257 33.02 -12.89 -0.82
CA GLY A 257 34.46 -13.12 -0.67
C GLY A 257 35.37 -11.89 -0.79
N LYS A 258 34.84 -10.69 -1.08
CA LYS A 258 35.62 -9.44 -1.12
C LYS A 258 35.70 -8.75 0.21
N ASP A 259 36.73 -7.91 0.33
CA ASP A 259 37.01 -7.16 1.55
C ASP A 259 35.89 -6.18 1.87
N CYS A 260 35.50 -6.17 3.14
CA CYS A 260 34.45 -5.31 3.68
C CYS A 260 34.84 -4.84 5.08
N GLN A 261 34.18 -3.77 5.51
CA GLN A 261 34.28 -3.19 6.84
C GLN A 261 32.91 -3.20 7.54
N LEU A 262 31.84 -3.14 6.76
CA LEU A 262 30.46 -3.08 7.20
C LEU A 262 29.60 -4.09 6.43
N ASN A 263 28.54 -4.59 7.06
CA ASN A 263 27.61 -5.55 6.45
C ASN A 263 26.91 -4.95 5.23
N GLU A 264 26.61 -3.66 5.26
CA GLU A 264 25.87 -2.93 4.23
C GLU A 264 26.63 -2.87 2.88
N GLN A 265 27.95 -3.07 2.89
CA GLN A 265 28.74 -3.20 1.66
C GLN A 265 28.46 -4.51 0.91
N CYS A 266 28.05 -5.53 1.64
CA CYS A 266 27.82 -6.89 1.16
C CYS A 266 26.37 -7.05 0.68
N ASP A 267 26.09 -6.60 -0.55
CA ASP A 267 24.76 -6.68 -1.18
C ASP A 267 23.63 -6.10 -0.30
N GLY A 268 23.92 -4.93 0.29
CA GLY A 268 22.98 -4.22 1.16
C GLY A 268 22.66 -4.92 2.47
N ALA A 269 23.52 -5.84 2.93
CA ALA A 269 23.30 -6.67 4.11
C ALA A 269 22.04 -7.56 4.05
N THR A 270 21.51 -7.83 2.86
CA THR A 270 20.27 -8.63 2.70
C THR A 270 20.55 -10.12 2.85
N THR A 271 21.46 -10.64 2.02
CA THR A 271 21.84 -12.07 1.93
C THR A 271 23.24 -12.35 2.48
N MET A 272 24.04 -11.31 2.68
CA MET A 272 25.43 -11.38 3.11
C MET A 272 25.73 -10.51 4.33
N GLU A 273 26.82 -10.83 5.01
CA GLU A 273 27.38 -10.05 6.11
C GLU A 273 28.91 -10.00 6.01
N CYS A 274 29.51 -9.02 6.67
CA CYS A 274 30.95 -8.85 6.72
C CYS A 274 31.54 -9.69 7.85
N SER A 275 32.08 -10.85 7.51
CA SER A 275 32.65 -11.81 8.46
C SER A 275 34.14 -12.01 8.21
N GLY A 276 34.96 -11.78 9.22
CA GLY A 276 36.42 -11.85 9.08
C GLY A 276 37.00 -10.85 8.08
N GLY A 277 36.34 -9.70 7.91
CA GLY A 277 36.72 -8.67 6.94
C GLY A 277 36.37 -9.01 5.49
N LYS A 278 35.59 -10.06 5.24
CA LYS A 278 35.13 -10.44 3.90
C LYS A 278 33.63 -10.68 3.87
N CYS A 279 32.98 -10.36 2.75
CA CYS A 279 31.57 -10.66 2.60
C CYS A 279 31.37 -12.19 2.58
N ALA A 280 30.47 -12.68 3.43
CA ALA A 280 30.09 -14.07 3.55
C ALA A 280 28.57 -14.19 3.54
N CYS A 281 28.04 -15.35 3.13
CA CYS A 281 26.60 -15.60 3.19
C CYS A 281 26.13 -15.66 4.63
N LYS A 282 24.98 -15.02 4.91
CA LYS A 282 24.29 -15.16 6.19
C LYS A 282 23.77 -16.59 6.38
N TYR A 283 23.46 -16.96 7.61
CA TYR A 283 22.78 -18.22 7.91
C TYR A 283 21.49 -18.36 7.09
N GLY A 284 21.26 -19.54 6.51
CA GLY A 284 20.14 -19.79 5.58
C GLY A 284 20.45 -19.51 4.12
N PHE A 285 21.59 -18.88 3.80
CA PHE A 285 22.03 -18.63 2.44
C PHE A 285 23.27 -19.45 2.08
N LYS A 286 23.47 -19.69 0.79
CA LYS A 286 24.67 -20.32 0.23
C LYS A 286 25.15 -19.57 -1.02
N PRO A 287 26.44 -19.68 -1.37
CA PRO A 287 26.91 -19.15 -2.64
C PRO A 287 26.08 -19.69 -3.81
N GLU A 288 25.75 -18.83 -4.76
CA GLU A 288 25.10 -19.26 -6.00
C GLU A 288 25.95 -20.33 -6.70
N SER A 289 25.31 -21.38 -7.23
CA SER A 289 26.07 -22.43 -7.94
C SER A 289 26.59 -21.86 -9.26
N THR A 290 27.90 -21.95 -9.45
CA THR A 290 28.63 -21.54 -10.65
C THR A 290 29.20 -22.75 -11.38
N GLU A 291 28.57 -23.93 -11.25
CA GLU A 291 29.02 -25.21 -11.81
C GLU A 291 29.31 -25.21 -13.33
N HIS A 292 28.87 -24.18 -14.05
CA HIS A 292 29.10 -24.02 -15.50
C HIS A 292 30.01 -22.84 -15.87
N THR A 293 30.59 -22.15 -14.90
CA THR A 293 31.45 -20.98 -15.14
C THR A 293 32.68 -21.01 -14.25
N SER A 294 33.86 -20.68 -14.80
CA SER A 294 35.09 -20.47 -14.00
C SER A 294 35.04 -19.19 -13.14
N ILE A 295 33.85 -18.60 -12.98
CA ILE A 295 33.61 -17.34 -12.29
C ILE A 295 33.22 -17.69 -10.84
N PRO A 296 33.95 -17.20 -9.83
CA PRO A 296 33.56 -17.42 -8.45
C PRO A 296 32.18 -16.80 -8.17
N PRO A 297 31.36 -17.40 -7.29
CA PRO A 297 30.05 -16.87 -6.97
C PRO A 297 30.19 -15.47 -6.35
N MET A 298 29.40 -14.52 -6.86
CA MET A 298 29.43 -13.13 -6.39
C MET A 298 28.27 -12.79 -5.45
N THR A 299 27.25 -13.65 -5.39
CA THR A 299 26.04 -13.47 -4.59
C THR A 299 25.69 -14.74 -3.80
N CYS A 300 24.80 -14.57 -2.82
CA CYS A 300 24.27 -15.63 -1.99
C CYS A 300 22.78 -15.83 -2.31
N VAL A 301 22.41 -17.07 -2.58
CA VAL A 301 21.02 -17.49 -2.78
C VAL A 301 20.52 -18.19 -1.54
N PRO A 302 19.20 -18.21 -1.27
CA PRO A 302 18.65 -19.03 -0.20
C PRO A 302 19.11 -20.48 -0.38
N SER A 303 19.65 -21.08 0.68
CA SER A 303 19.88 -22.53 0.68
C SER A 303 18.53 -23.20 0.46
N GLN A 304 18.49 -24.21 -0.41
CA GLN A 304 17.34 -25.11 -0.42
C GLN A 304 17.13 -25.56 1.02
N CYS A 305 15.91 -25.40 1.54
CA CYS A 305 15.61 -25.90 2.86
C CYS A 305 15.99 -27.38 2.94
N SER A 306 16.40 -27.83 4.13
CA SER A 306 16.50 -29.27 4.41
C SER A 306 15.24 -29.97 3.86
N ARG A 307 15.30 -31.24 3.44
CA ARG A 307 14.19 -31.91 2.71
C ARG A 307 12.79 -31.80 3.37
N GLN A 308 12.74 -31.45 4.65
CA GLN A 308 11.54 -31.27 5.47
C GLN A 308 11.06 -29.82 5.61
N GLY A 309 11.76 -28.83 5.06
CA GLY A 309 11.39 -27.42 5.09
C GLY A 309 10.75 -26.92 3.79
N ALA A 310 9.94 -25.87 3.93
CA ALA A 310 9.34 -25.06 2.89
C ALA A 310 9.99 -23.68 2.91
N LEU A 311 10.40 -23.18 1.74
CA LEU A 311 10.97 -21.84 1.59
C LEU A 311 9.83 -20.81 1.56
N VAL A 312 9.87 -19.84 2.46
CA VAL A 312 8.86 -18.79 2.57
C VAL A 312 9.59 -17.45 2.56
N GLY A 313 9.61 -16.78 1.40
CA GLY A 313 10.51 -15.65 1.18
C GLY A 313 11.97 -16.09 1.25
N TYR A 314 12.69 -15.62 2.27
CA TYR A 314 14.08 -16.00 2.55
C TYR A 314 14.23 -16.98 3.73
N ASP A 315 13.13 -17.31 4.41
CA ASP A 315 13.13 -18.18 5.59
C ASP A 315 12.80 -19.62 5.23
N CYS A 316 13.49 -20.57 5.86
CA CYS A 316 13.12 -21.98 5.82
C CYS A 316 12.25 -22.35 7.00
N ILE A 317 10.99 -22.70 6.72
CA ILE A 317 10.00 -23.06 7.74
C ILE A 317 9.69 -24.56 7.62
N GLU A 318 9.46 -25.27 8.72
CA GLU A 318 9.10 -26.70 8.68
C GLU A 318 7.79 -26.94 7.92
N LYS A 319 7.72 -28.04 7.15
CA LYS A 319 6.47 -28.49 6.54
C LYS A 319 5.50 -28.97 7.61
N ALA A 320 4.21 -28.69 7.41
CA ALA A 320 3.13 -29.04 8.31
C ALA A 320 2.25 -30.14 7.69
N ASN A 321 1.74 -31.03 8.54
CA ASN A 321 0.76 -32.04 8.15
C ASN A 321 -0.67 -31.48 8.16
N LEU A 322 -1.60 -32.18 7.53
CA LEU A 322 -3.03 -31.83 7.57
C LEU A 322 -3.56 -31.86 9.00
N GLY A 323 -4.09 -30.73 9.47
CA GLY A 323 -4.56 -30.53 10.84
C GLY A 323 -3.51 -29.98 11.81
N GLU A 324 -2.26 -29.81 11.39
CA GLU A 324 -1.22 -29.14 12.17
C GLU A 324 -1.23 -27.63 11.94
N GLN A 325 -0.55 -26.91 12.83
CA GLN A 325 -0.36 -25.48 12.72
C GLN A 325 0.50 -25.12 11.51
N CYS A 326 0.07 -24.10 10.78
CA CYS A 326 0.78 -23.53 9.65
C CYS A 326 0.74 -22.01 9.69
N VAL A 327 1.72 -21.39 9.06
CA VAL A 327 1.78 -19.94 8.82
C VAL A 327 1.40 -19.63 7.38
N THR A 328 1.84 -20.47 6.43
CA THR A 328 1.57 -20.32 4.99
C THR A 328 1.19 -21.64 4.34
N SER A 329 0.44 -21.57 3.23
CA SER A 329 0.02 -22.74 2.44
C SER A 329 1.19 -23.54 1.85
N VAL A 330 2.38 -22.94 1.69
CA VAL A 330 3.58 -23.64 1.19
C VAL A 330 4.07 -24.72 2.16
N GLN A 331 3.75 -24.61 3.46
CA GLN A 331 4.08 -25.63 4.46
C GLN A 331 3.18 -26.87 4.35
N CYS A 332 1.97 -26.71 3.82
CA CYS A 332 0.96 -27.76 3.80
C CYS A 332 1.23 -28.79 2.68
N PRO A 333 0.66 -30.00 2.78
CA PRO A 333 0.78 -31.01 1.71
C PRO A 333 0.14 -30.56 0.40
N SER A 334 0.45 -31.24 -0.70
CA SER A 334 -0.13 -30.92 -2.01
C SER A 334 -1.66 -30.92 -1.97
N ARG A 335 -2.27 -29.90 -2.60
CA ARG A 335 -3.73 -29.65 -2.63
C ARG A 335 -4.35 -29.34 -1.26
N ALA A 336 -3.53 -28.98 -0.28
CA ALA A 336 -3.96 -28.33 0.94
C ALA A 336 -3.68 -26.83 0.88
N TYR A 337 -4.23 -26.07 1.83
CA TYR A 337 -3.97 -24.66 2.06
C TYR A 337 -4.05 -24.35 3.55
N CYS A 338 -3.33 -23.32 3.98
CA CYS A 338 -3.35 -22.90 5.38
C CYS A 338 -4.56 -22.00 5.62
N PHE A 339 -5.50 -22.45 6.46
CA PHE A 339 -6.71 -21.70 6.79
C PHE A 339 -6.82 -21.55 8.30
N ARG A 340 -6.88 -20.30 8.77
CA ARG A 340 -6.89 -19.95 10.21
C ARG A 340 -5.75 -20.62 11.00
N GLY A 341 -4.58 -20.72 10.36
CA GLY A 341 -3.38 -21.29 10.96
C GLY A 341 -3.36 -22.81 11.02
N ILE A 342 -4.25 -23.52 10.31
CA ILE A 342 -4.26 -24.99 10.24
C ILE A 342 -4.28 -25.44 8.78
N CYS A 343 -3.54 -26.50 8.44
CA CYS A 343 -3.55 -27.04 7.07
C CYS A 343 -4.85 -27.82 6.78
N HIS A 344 -5.61 -27.35 5.78
CA HIS A 344 -6.87 -27.95 5.32
C HIS A 344 -6.80 -28.34 3.84
N CYS A 345 -7.52 -29.39 3.44
CA CYS A 345 -7.67 -29.72 2.03
C CYS A 345 -8.45 -28.63 1.29
N GLN A 346 -8.01 -28.31 0.08
CA GLN A 346 -8.72 -27.39 -0.82
C GLN A 346 -10.12 -27.92 -1.14
N CYS A 347 -11.01 -27.02 -1.55
CA CYS A 347 -12.36 -27.40 -1.99
C CYS A 347 -12.31 -28.48 -3.10
N GLY A 348 -13.22 -29.45 -3.03
CA GLY A 348 -13.22 -30.62 -3.92
C GLY A 348 -12.32 -31.77 -3.47
N PHE A 349 -11.54 -31.63 -2.38
CA PHE A 349 -10.70 -32.68 -1.82
C PHE A 349 -11.08 -33.01 -0.38
N ALA A 350 -10.96 -34.29 0.00
CA ALA A 350 -11.14 -34.79 1.36
C ALA A 350 -9.80 -35.24 1.96
N LYS A 351 -9.66 -35.12 3.28
CA LYS A 351 -8.47 -35.57 4.03
C LYS A 351 -8.42 -37.10 4.09
N GLN A 352 -7.35 -37.69 3.57
CA GLN A 352 -7.00 -39.09 3.75
C GLN A 352 -5.57 -39.19 4.28
N GLY A 353 -5.44 -39.44 5.59
CA GLY A 353 -4.14 -39.37 6.27
C GLY A 353 -3.54 -37.95 6.17
N ASN A 354 -2.34 -37.85 5.60
CA ASN A 354 -1.66 -36.59 5.34
C ASN A 354 -1.75 -36.12 3.87
N GLN A 355 -2.73 -36.64 3.12
CA GLN A 355 -2.95 -36.30 1.72
C GLN A 355 -4.39 -35.84 1.48
N CYS A 356 -4.56 -35.01 0.46
CA CYS A 356 -5.86 -34.54 0.00
C CYS A 356 -6.26 -35.29 -1.28
N VAL A 357 -7.31 -36.10 -1.19
CA VAL A 357 -7.81 -36.93 -2.30
C VAL A 357 -9.11 -36.35 -2.87
N PRO A 358 -9.36 -36.43 -4.18
CA PRO A 358 -10.58 -35.91 -4.78
C PRO A 358 -11.82 -36.49 -4.11
N ASN A 359 -12.81 -35.66 -3.84
CA ASN A 359 -14.07 -36.10 -3.25
C ASN A 359 -14.84 -36.92 -4.28
N GLN A 360 -14.98 -38.24 -4.06
CA GLN A 360 -15.67 -39.14 -5.00
C GLN A 360 -17.18 -38.86 -5.14
N GLN A 361 -17.73 -37.83 -4.50
CA GLN A 361 -19.15 -37.49 -4.51
C GLN A 361 -19.53 -36.30 -5.40
N THR A 362 -18.65 -35.81 -6.28
CA THR A 362 -19.02 -34.77 -7.27
C THR A 362 -19.07 -35.37 -8.67
N GLY A 363 -20.04 -36.26 -8.89
CA GLY A 363 -20.26 -36.96 -10.15
C GLY A 363 -21.75 -37.06 -10.49
N THR A 364 -22.48 -35.94 -10.46
CA THR A 364 -23.83 -35.82 -11.02
C THR A 364 -24.10 -34.38 -11.47
N TYR A 365 -23.36 -33.90 -12.47
CA TYR A 365 -23.97 -32.97 -13.43
C TYR A 365 -24.72 -33.85 -14.43
N ASP A 366 -25.88 -34.34 -14.01
CA ASP A 366 -26.77 -35.07 -14.91
C ASP A 366 -27.36 -34.07 -15.90
N ASN A 367 -26.99 -34.26 -17.15
CA ASN A 367 -27.23 -33.38 -18.27
C ASN A 367 -28.64 -33.66 -18.78
N ASP A 368 -29.65 -33.28 -18.01
CA ASP A 368 -31.06 -33.52 -18.33
C ASP A 368 -31.60 -32.42 -19.27
N ASP A 369 -30.91 -32.20 -20.38
CA ASP A 369 -31.38 -31.39 -21.51
C ASP A 369 -32.15 -32.28 -22.49
N ARG A 370 -33.30 -32.83 -22.06
CA ARG A 370 -34.21 -33.55 -22.97
C ARG A 370 -35.62 -33.82 -22.42
N LEU A 371 -36.28 -32.82 -21.84
CA LEU A 371 -37.74 -32.88 -21.61
C LEU A 371 -38.46 -31.72 -22.32
N LEU A 372 -38.68 -31.96 -23.61
CA LEU A 372 -39.97 -31.84 -24.30
C LEU A 372 -40.71 -30.50 -24.18
N LYS A 373 -40.42 -29.64 -25.17
CA LYS A 373 -41.44 -28.84 -25.89
C LYS A 373 -42.70 -29.68 -26.11
N GLY A 374 -43.80 -29.38 -25.43
CA GLY A 374 -45.01 -30.17 -25.65
C GLY A 374 -46.24 -29.85 -24.83
N VAL A 375 -46.56 -28.59 -24.54
CA VAL A 375 -47.95 -28.24 -24.19
C VAL A 375 -48.35 -26.94 -24.89
N ARG A 376 -49.00 -27.15 -26.04
CA ARG A 376 -49.81 -26.18 -26.78
C ARG A 376 -51.22 -26.29 -26.19
N GLY A 377 -51.85 -25.16 -25.82
CA GLY A 377 -53.31 -25.06 -25.71
C GLY A 377 -53.86 -24.85 -24.31
N GLY A 378 -54.68 -23.80 -24.18
CA GLY A 378 -55.40 -23.42 -22.96
C GLY A 378 -55.18 -21.93 -22.68
N GLY A 379 -55.87 -21.03 -23.38
CA GLY A 379 -57.13 -20.46 -22.87
C GLY A 379 -56.77 -19.25 -21.99
N GLY A 380 -56.80 -18.02 -22.49
CA GLY A 380 -58.07 -17.32 -22.67
C GLY A 380 -58.55 -16.79 -21.32
N GLY A 381 -58.00 -15.65 -20.89
CA GLY A 381 -58.33 -15.02 -19.61
C GLY A 381 -57.99 -13.53 -19.65
N GLY A 382 -58.65 -12.81 -20.56
CA GLY A 382 -58.68 -11.35 -20.54
C GLY A 382 -59.60 -10.90 -19.42
N VAL A 383 -59.05 -10.22 -18.42
CA VAL A 383 -59.82 -9.42 -17.47
C VAL A 383 -59.19 -8.03 -17.48
N SER A 384 -59.69 -7.19 -18.39
CA SER A 384 -59.58 -5.74 -18.29
C SER A 384 -60.52 -5.30 -17.18
N ILE A 385 -59.96 -4.71 -16.12
CA ILE A 385 -60.71 -3.83 -15.22
C ILE A 385 -60.13 -2.44 -15.45
N MET A 386 -60.93 -1.59 -16.09
CA MET A 386 -60.75 -0.14 -16.07
C MET A 386 -61.18 0.36 -14.69
N ALA A 387 -60.31 1.09 -14.01
CA ALA A 387 -60.59 2.27 -13.17
C ALA A 387 -59.27 2.90 -12.74
#